data_AF-A0A9Q1A7B6-F1
#
_entry.id   AF-A0A9Q1A7B6-F1
#
_cell.length_a   1.000
_cell.length_b   1.000
_cell.length_c   1.000
_cell.angle_alpha   90.00
_cell.angle_beta   90.00
_cell.angle_gamma   90.00
#
_symmetry.space_group_name_H-M   'P 1'
#
loop_
_entity.id
_entity.type
_entity.pdbx_description
1 polymer ?
#
loop_
_entity_poly.entity_id
_entity_poly.type
_entity_poly.pdbx_seq_one_letter_code
_entity_poly.pdbx_strand_id
1 'polypeptide(L)'
;MEGEVDKQNLSGHMKESGNGKSVGGGGAGDGFVDRSKVRILLCDNDAKSSQEVFTLLLKCSYQVTSVRSARQVIDALNADGPEIDIILSEVDIPMTKGMKMLKYIMRDKDLRRIPVIMMSAQDEVSIVVKCLRLGAADYLVKPLRTNELLNLWTHMWRRRRMVCLLLIF
;
A
#
# COMPACT_ATOMS: atom_id res chain seq x y z
N MET A 1 18.93 -4.55 -64.25
CA MET A 1 17.46 -4.42 -64.25
C MET A 1 17.06 -4.08 -62.84
N GLU A 2 17.21 -2.79 -62.54
CA GLU A 2 16.90 -2.19 -61.24
C GLU A 2 15.45 -1.73 -61.27
N GLY A 3 14.76 -1.94 -60.14
CA GLY A 3 13.36 -1.59 -59.95
C GLY A 3 13.18 -0.08 -59.86
N GLU A 4 12.23 0.41 -60.64
CA GLU A 4 11.81 1.79 -60.75
C GLU A 4 11.01 2.21 -59.50
N VAL A 5 11.44 3.32 -58.89
CA VAL A 5 10.89 3.89 -57.65
C VAL A 5 9.77 4.86 -57.98
N ASP A 6 8.68 4.73 -57.22
CA ASP A 6 7.42 5.44 -57.38
C ASP A 6 7.46 6.95 -57.09
N LYS A 7 6.48 7.60 -57.71
CA LYS A 7 6.32 9.04 -57.94
C LYS A 7 5.77 9.82 -56.74
N GLN A 8 6.38 10.97 -56.50
CA GLN A 8 5.76 12.32 -56.38
C GLN A 8 4.36 12.51 -55.74
N ASN A 9 4.41 13.31 -54.65
CA ASN A 9 3.71 14.59 -54.43
C ASN A 9 2.34 14.67 -53.70
N LEU A 10 2.23 15.79 -52.98
CA LEU A 10 1.25 16.21 -51.98
C LEU A 10 -0.16 16.55 -52.50
N SER A 11 -1.17 16.34 -51.63
CA SER A 11 -2.12 17.35 -51.10
C SER A 11 -3.55 16.80 -50.96
N GLY A 12 -4.27 17.29 -49.94
CA GLY A 12 -5.74 17.19 -49.91
C GLY A 12 -6.35 16.82 -48.55
N HIS A 13 -6.77 17.85 -47.81
CA HIS A 13 -7.74 17.75 -46.70
C HIS A 13 -9.08 17.18 -47.18
N MET A 14 -9.64 16.19 -46.49
CA MET A 14 -11.08 16.07 -46.28
C MET A 14 -11.35 15.48 -44.88
N LYS A 15 -12.18 16.19 -44.11
CA LYS A 15 -12.72 15.77 -42.82
C LYS A 15 -13.77 14.68 -43.06
N GLU A 16 -13.75 13.62 -42.27
CA GLU A 16 -14.96 12.87 -41.95
C GLU A 16 -15.08 12.64 -40.44
N SER A 17 -16.24 13.04 -39.95
CA SER A 17 -16.70 12.94 -38.57
C SER A 17 -17.32 11.55 -38.40
N GLY A 18 -16.75 10.74 -37.51
CA GLY A 18 -17.21 9.37 -37.24
C GLY A 18 -17.30 9.14 -35.73
N ASN A 19 -18.46 9.49 -35.18
CA ASN A 19 -18.89 9.32 -33.80
C ASN A 19 -18.86 7.84 -33.37
N GLY A 20 -17.84 7.42 -32.62
CA GLY A 20 -17.75 6.11 -31.98
C GLY A 20 -17.91 6.22 -30.47
N LYS A 21 -19.16 6.23 -30.01
CA LYS A 21 -19.52 6.09 -28.58
C LYS A 21 -18.98 4.78 -28.03
N SER A 22 -17.93 4.83 -27.20
CA SER A 22 -17.59 3.70 -26.32
C SER A 22 -18.46 3.76 -25.07
N VAL A 23 -19.37 2.82 -25.05
CA VAL A 23 -20.41 2.48 -24.09
C VAL A 23 -19.88 2.48 -22.65
N GLY A 24 -20.54 3.26 -21.80
CA GLY A 24 -20.43 3.14 -20.35
C GLY A 24 -21.10 1.86 -19.86
N GLY A 25 -20.34 1.03 -19.16
CA GLY A 25 -20.86 -0.05 -18.32
C GLY A 25 -20.95 0.45 -16.89
N GLY A 26 -22.15 0.80 -16.44
CA GLY A 26 -22.45 1.05 -15.04
C GLY A 26 -22.50 -0.28 -14.26
N GLY A 27 -21.83 -0.32 -13.12
CA GLY A 27 -21.91 -1.40 -12.15
C GLY A 27 -21.43 -0.91 -10.79
N ALA A 28 -22.39 -0.71 -9.87
CA ALA A 28 -22.28 -0.57 -8.42
C ALA A 28 -21.06 0.20 -7.86
N GLY A 29 -21.30 1.40 -7.33
CA GLY A 29 -20.31 2.17 -6.57
C GLY A 29 -19.89 1.46 -5.28
N ASP A 30 -18.90 0.57 -5.38
CA ASP A 30 -17.95 0.36 -4.30
C ASP A 30 -16.97 1.54 -4.32
N GLY A 31 -16.66 2.10 -3.16
CA GLY A 31 -15.81 3.29 -3.05
C GLY A 31 -14.40 2.98 -3.52
N PHE A 32 -14.14 3.15 -4.82
CA PHE A 32 -12.85 2.83 -5.42
C PHE A 32 -11.77 3.75 -4.83
N VAL A 33 -11.02 3.26 -3.85
CA VAL A 33 -9.86 3.95 -3.32
C VAL A 33 -8.76 3.91 -4.37
N ASP A 34 -8.34 5.09 -4.83
CA ASP A 34 -7.18 5.23 -5.70
C ASP A 34 -5.92 4.83 -4.93
N ARG A 35 -5.47 3.58 -5.11
CA ARG A 35 -4.30 3.01 -4.44
C ARG A 35 -3.02 3.79 -4.70
N SER A 36 -2.94 4.51 -5.83
CA SER A 36 -1.80 5.36 -6.15
C SER A 36 -1.61 6.54 -5.21
N LYS A 37 -2.61 6.84 -4.38
CA LYS A 37 -2.54 7.87 -3.34
C LYS A 37 -2.28 7.30 -1.95
N VAL A 38 -2.29 5.98 -1.79
CA VAL A 38 -2.07 5.33 -0.49
C VAL A 38 -0.57 5.13 -0.28
N ARG A 39 -0.06 5.72 0.80
CA ARG A 39 1.35 5.71 1.19
C ARG A 39 1.62 4.67 2.27
N ILE A 40 2.49 3.73 1.95
CA ILE A 40 2.88 2.62 2.81
C ILE A 40 4.32 2.83 3.29
N LEU A 41 4.50 2.83 4.61
CA LEU A 41 5.82 2.75 5.22
C LEU A 41 6.16 1.27 5.45
N LEU A 42 7.08 0.74 4.65
CA LEU A 42 7.56 -0.64 4.72
C LEU A 42 8.79 -0.73 5.63
N CYS A 43 8.74 -1.56 6.68
CA CYS A 43 9.88 -1.82 7.55
C CYS A 43 10.31 -3.29 7.45
N ASP A 44 11.51 -3.53 6.92
CA ASP A 44 12.09 -4.87 6.83
C ASP A 44 13.63 -4.76 6.82
N ASN A 45 14.32 -5.51 7.69
CA ASN A 45 15.77 -5.48 7.79
C ASN A 45 16.47 -6.42 6.79
N ASP A 46 15.76 -7.41 6.24
CA ASP A 46 16.29 -8.28 5.21
C ASP A 46 16.14 -7.63 3.84
N ALA A 47 17.25 -7.30 3.18
CA ALA A 47 17.23 -6.54 1.93
C ALA A 47 16.50 -7.27 0.80
N LYS A 48 16.58 -8.61 0.77
CA LYS A 48 15.94 -9.42 -0.27
C LYS A 48 14.43 -9.46 -0.07
N SER A 49 13.99 -9.81 1.14
CA SER A 49 12.58 -9.84 1.51
C SER A 49 11.93 -8.47 1.39
N SER A 50 12.63 -7.41 1.84
CA SER A 50 12.19 -6.01 1.66
C SER A 50 11.96 -5.68 0.18
N GLN A 51 12.90 -6.07 -0.70
CA GLN A 51 12.78 -5.80 -2.14
C GLN A 51 11.64 -6.59 -2.80
N GLU A 52 11.42 -7.83 -2.39
CA GLU A 52 10.31 -8.67 -2.85
C GLU A 52 8.96 -8.03 -2.50
N VAL A 53 8.77 -7.67 -1.23
CA VAL A 53 7.54 -7.01 -0.74
C VAL A 53 7.36 -5.65 -1.42
N PHE A 54 8.42 -4.84 -1.51
CA PHE A 54 8.38 -3.55 -2.19
C PHE A 54 7.91 -3.68 -3.64
N THR A 55 8.45 -4.65 -4.39
CA THR A 55 8.06 -4.90 -5.78
C THR A 55 6.60 -5.30 -5.90
N LEU A 56 6.09 -6.13 -4.98
CA LEU A 56 4.68 -6.51 -4.97
C LEU A 56 3.75 -5.33 -4.64
N LEU A 57 4.15 -4.46 -3.70
CA LEU A 57 3.39 -3.25 -3.35
C LEU A 57 3.32 -2.27 -4.53
N LEU A 58 4.42 -2.08 -5.27
CA LEU A 58 4.43 -1.25 -6.48
C LEU A 58 3.52 -1.83 -7.58
N LYS A 59 3.50 -3.16 -7.76
CA LYS A 59 2.56 -3.83 -8.67
C LYS A 59 1.09 -3.63 -8.28
N CYS A 60 0.82 -3.41 -6.99
CA CYS A 60 -0.51 -3.06 -6.48
C CYS A 60 -0.83 -1.55 -6.61
N SER A 61 0.08 -0.78 -7.20
CA SER A 61 -0.01 0.67 -7.40
C SER A 61 0.08 1.50 -6.12
N TYR A 62 0.72 1.02 -5.05
CA TYR A 62 0.93 1.82 -3.84
C TYR A 62 2.17 2.71 -3.94
N GLN A 63 2.17 3.82 -3.20
CA GLN A 63 3.40 4.58 -2.90
C GLN A 63 4.09 3.92 -1.71
N VAL A 64 5.39 3.64 -1.81
CA VAL A 64 6.10 2.88 -0.78
C VAL A 64 7.39 3.58 -0.38
N THR A 65 7.56 3.80 0.92
CA THR A 65 8.82 4.24 1.52
C THR A 65 9.37 3.08 2.34
N SER A 66 10.58 2.61 2.02
CA SER A 66 11.21 1.50 2.73
C SER A 66 12.21 1.97 3.78
N VAL A 67 12.13 1.41 4.97
CA VAL A 67 13.05 1.60 6.09
C VAL A 67 13.52 0.26 6.63
N ARG A 68 14.67 0.24 7.31
CA ARG A 68 15.32 -1.03 7.74
C ARG A 68 15.31 -1.26 9.25
N SER A 69 14.72 -0.36 10.02
CA SER A 69 14.67 -0.52 11.48
C SER A 69 13.47 0.16 12.11
N ALA A 70 13.05 -0.35 13.27
CA ALA A 70 12.01 0.27 14.10
C ALA A 70 12.31 1.75 14.43
N ARG A 71 13.59 2.13 14.58
CA ARG A 71 13.97 3.53 14.83
C ARG A 71 13.63 4.40 13.62
N GLN A 72 14.01 3.96 12.42
CA GLN A 72 13.69 4.68 11.19
C GLN A 72 12.17 4.78 10.94
N VAL A 73 11.38 3.81 11.40
CA VAL A 73 9.91 3.94 11.38
C VAL A 73 9.46 5.11 12.23
N ILE A 74 9.95 5.22 13.47
CA ILE A 74 9.60 6.33 14.35
C ILE A 74 10.10 7.66 13.78
N ASP A 75 11.31 7.71 13.24
CA ASP A 75 11.87 8.92 12.62
C ASP A 75 11.00 9.37 11.43
N ALA A 76 10.57 8.43 10.57
CA ALA A 76 9.67 8.72 9.45
C ALA A 76 8.27 9.15 9.91
N LEU A 77 7.73 8.56 10.99
CA LEU A 77 6.45 8.98 11.55
C LEU A 77 6.50 10.37 12.19
N ASN A 78 7.65 10.74 12.77
CA ASN A 78 7.82 12.08 13.33
C ASN A 78 8.00 13.14 12.24
N ALA A 79 8.61 12.80 11.11
CA ALA A 79 8.79 13.71 9.98
C ALA A 79 7.51 13.83 9.13
N ASP A 80 6.96 12.71 8.70
CA ASP A 80 5.94 12.63 7.63
C ASP A 80 4.68 11.85 8.09
N GLY A 81 4.50 11.64 9.39
CA GLY A 81 3.39 10.85 9.97
C GLY A 81 1.98 11.19 9.47
N PRO A 82 1.61 12.47 9.26
CA PRO A 82 0.31 12.84 8.69
C PRO A 82 0.05 12.29 7.28
N GLU A 83 1.10 12.00 6.53
CA GLU A 83 1.01 11.54 5.15
C GLU A 83 1.06 10.01 5.02
N ILE A 84 1.42 9.28 6.07
CA ILE A 84 1.49 7.82 6.06
C ILE A 84 0.11 7.22 6.32
N ASP A 85 -0.36 6.38 5.39
CA ASP A 85 -1.67 5.74 5.47
C ASP A 85 -1.61 4.37 6.14
N ILE A 86 -0.51 3.64 5.97
CA ILE A 86 -0.34 2.25 6.44
C ILE A 86 1.12 2.03 6.81
N ILE A 87 1.36 1.28 7.89
CA ILE A 87 2.68 0.77 8.26
C ILE A 87 2.67 -0.74 8.05
N LEU A 88 3.57 -1.26 7.23
CA LEU A 88 3.79 -2.69 7.04
C LEU A 88 5.16 -3.05 7.63
N SER A 89 5.19 -3.77 8.74
CA SER A 89 6.43 -4.00 9.51
C SER A 89 6.73 -5.46 9.73
N GLU A 90 7.97 -5.84 9.45
CA GLU A 90 8.55 -7.13 9.82
C GLU A 90 8.65 -7.27 11.35
N VAL A 91 8.27 -8.44 11.87
CA VAL A 91 8.40 -8.83 13.28
C VAL A 91 9.83 -9.30 13.58
N ASP A 92 10.51 -9.91 12.60
CA ASP A 92 11.82 -10.56 12.76
C ASP A 92 12.99 -9.57 12.94
N ILE A 93 12.74 -8.25 12.85
CA ILE A 93 13.60 -7.23 13.46
C ILE A 93 13.53 -7.43 14.98
N PRO A 94 14.62 -7.84 15.68
CA PRO A 94 14.57 -8.72 16.86
C PRO A 94 13.29 -8.52 17.66
N MET A 95 12.36 -9.48 17.62
CA MET A 95 10.91 -9.37 17.94
C MET A 95 10.52 -8.35 19.03
N THR A 96 11.33 -8.25 20.08
CA THR A 96 11.19 -7.22 21.12
C THR A 96 11.16 -5.78 20.60
N LYS A 97 11.94 -5.43 19.57
CA LYS A 97 11.99 -4.10 18.95
C LYS A 97 10.74 -3.83 18.12
N GLY A 98 10.32 -4.77 17.26
CA GLY A 98 9.07 -4.65 16.50
C GLY A 98 7.85 -4.48 17.41
N MET A 99 7.77 -5.27 18.49
CA MET A 99 6.69 -5.13 19.49
C MET A 99 6.75 -3.83 20.28
N LYS A 100 7.96 -3.33 20.62
CA LYS A 100 8.13 -2.03 21.28
C LYS A 100 7.67 -0.88 20.38
N MET A 101 8.00 -0.95 19.09
CA MET A 101 7.55 0.01 18.08
C MET A 101 6.02 0.00 17.97
N LEU A 102 5.40 -1.17 17.83
CA LEU A 102 3.94 -1.29 17.79
C LEU A 102 3.29 -0.67 19.04
N LYS A 103 3.81 -1.00 20.24
CA LYS A 103 3.32 -0.41 21.50
C LYS A 103 3.47 1.11 21.55
N TYR A 104 4.56 1.65 21.00
CA TYR A 104 4.78 3.09 20.93
C TYR A 104 3.72 3.76 20.04
N ILE A 105 3.54 3.26 18.82
CA ILE A 105 2.55 3.78 17.86
C ILE A 105 1.14 3.69 18.44
N MET A 106 0.80 2.59 19.13
CA MET A 106 -0.53 2.40 19.72
C MET A 106 -0.80 3.24 20.98
N ARG A 107 0.23 3.83 21.60
CA ARG A 107 0.07 4.74 22.76
C ARG A 107 -0.11 6.20 22.35
N ASP A 108 0.44 6.57 21.19
CA ASP A 108 0.33 7.91 20.64
C ASP A 108 -1.04 8.11 19.98
N LYS A 109 -1.75 9.19 20.33
CA LYS A 109 -3.11 9.45 19.85
C LYS A 109 -3.15 9.72 18.35
N ASP A 110 -2.13 10.39 17.83
CA ASP A 110 -2.04 10.77 16.43
C ASP A 110 -1.55 9.60 15.58
N LEU A 111 -0.58 8.83 16.07
CA LEU A 111 -0.04 7.70 15.31
C LEU A 111 -0.95 6.47 15.34
N ARG A 112 -1.72 6.25 16.42
CA ARG A 112 -2.62 5.09 16.54
C ARG A 112 -3.73 5.06 15.47
N ARG A 113 -3.99 6.18 14.78
CA ARG A 113 -4.94 6.21 13.64
C ARG A 113 -4.42 5.44 12.42
N ILE A 114 -3.10 5.31 12.30
CA ILE A 114 -2.43 4.62 11.21
C ILE A 114 -2.46 3.10 11.50
N PRO A 115 -3.08 2.27 10.65
CA PRO A 115 -3.05 0.82 10.82
C PRO A 115 -1.61 0.30 10.69
N VAL A 116 -1.18 -0.47 11.69
CA VAL A 116 0.08 -1.22 11.66
C VAL A 116 -0.24 -2.67 11.32
N ILE A 117 0.27 -3.15 10.20
CA ILE A 117 0.15 -4.53 9.75
C ILE A 117 1.50 -5.19 9.96
N MET A 118 1.52 -6.27 10.73
CA MET A 118 2.75 -7.02 10.99
C MET A 118 2.94 -8.06 9.89
N MET A 119 4.18 -8.36 9.52
CA MET A 119 4.51 -9.47 8.65
C MET A 119 5.67 -10.28 9.24
N SER A 120 5.73 -11.59 8.95
CA SER A 120 6.85 -12.46 9.36
C SER A 120 6.85 -13.76 8.58
N ALA A 121 7.99 -14.46 8.55
CA ALA A 121 8.04 -15.85 8.10
C ALA A 121 7.45 -16.84 9.12
N GLN A 122 7.27 -16.42 10.39
CA GLN A 122 6.71 -17.23 11.46
C GLN A 122 5.18 -17.17 11.45
N ASP A 123 4.53 -18.33 11.51
CA ASP A 123 3.08 -18.49 11.55
C ASP A 123 2.55 -18.96 12.91
N GLU A 124 3.40 -18.94 13.94
CA GLU A 124 3.04 -19.36 15.28
C GLU A 124 1.84 -18.54 15.81
N VAL A 125 0.74 -19.24 16.11
CA VAL A 125 -0.49 -18.64 16.65
C VAL A 125 -0.22 -17.77 17.88
N SER A 126 0.74 -18.17 18.71
CA SER A 126 1.12 -17.42 19.92
C SER A 126 1.65 -16.02 19.60
N ILE A 127 2.43 -15.87 18.53
CA ILE A 127 3.01 -14.62 18.06
C ILE A 127 1.94 -13.76 17.39
N VAL A 128 1.15 -14.37 16.51
CA VAL A 128 0.02 -13.71 15.82
C VAL A 128 -0.92 -13.08 16.84
N VAL A 129 -1.41 -13.88 17.79
CA VAL A 129 -2.34 -13.42 18.85
C VAL A 129 -1.69 -12.31 19.68
N LYS A 130 -0.39 -12.40 19.96
CA LYS A 130 0.33 -11.37 20.72
C LYS A 130 0.41 -10.05 19.96
N CYS A 131 0.72 -10.04 18.66
CA CYS A 131 0.73 -8.84 17.83
C CYS A 131 -0.66 -8.18 17.75
N LEU A 132 -1.71 -8.97 17.51
CA LEU A 132 -3.08 -8.47 17.45
C LEU A 132 -3.52 -7.86 18.79
N ARG A 133 -3.20 -8.50 19.93
CA ARG A 133 -3.48 -7.96 21.28
C ARG A 133 -2.74 -6.66 21.58
N LEU A 134 -1.58 -6.44 20.94
CA LEU A 134 -0.84 -5.19 21.07
C LEU A 134 -1.39 -4.06 20.21
N GLY A 135 -2.40 -4.32 19.36
CA GLY A 135 -3.08 -3.33 18.53
C GLY A 135 -2.72 -3.37 17.05
N ALA A 136 -1.99 -4.41 16.59
CA ALA A 136 -1.80 -4.61 15.16
C ALA A 136 -3.16 -4.75 14.46
N ALA A 137 -3.29 -4.11 13.30
CA ALA A 137 -4.50 -4.16 12.48
C ALA A 137 -4.64 -5.49 11.73
N ASP A 138 -3.52 -6.15 11.43
CA ASP A 138 -3.46 -7.47 10.82
C ASP A 138 -2.07 -8.11 11.00
N TYR A 139 -1.95 -9.38 10.64
CA TYR A 139 -0.70 -10.15 10.59
C TYR A 139 -0.63 -10.97 9.30
N LEU A 140 0.42 -10.78 8.51
CA LEU A 140 0.64 -11.47 7.24
C LEU A 140 1.83 -12.44 7.34
N VAL A 141 1.64 -13.67 6.87
CA VAL A 141 2.70 -14.69 6.85
C VAL A 141 3.39 -14.66 5.49
N LYS A 142 4.71 -14.51 5.48
CA LYS A 142 5.53 -14.57 4.26
C LYS A 142 5.60 -16.02 3.73
N PRO A 143 5.63 -16.23 2.40
CA PRO A 143 5.70 -15.23 1.33
C PRO A 143 4.34 -14.54 1.05
N LEU A 144 4.36 -13.21 0.93
CA LEU A 144 3.17 -12.41 0.72
C LEU A 144 2.61 -12.58 -0.70
N ARG A 145 1.30 -12.72 -0.80
CA ARG A 145 0.58 -12.83 -2.08
C ARG A 145 0.01 -11.49 -2.50
N THR A 146 -0.12 -11.29 -3.81
CA THR A 146 -0.70 -10.06 -4.38
C THR A 146 -2.09 -9.74 -3.80
N ASN A 147 -2.93 -10.75 -3.58
CA ASN A 147 -4.28 -10.56 -3.04
C ASN A 147 -4.29 -10.01 -1.61
N GLU A 148 -3.29 -10.36 -0.79
CA GLU A 148 -3.17 -9.83 0.58
C GLU A 148 -2.81 -8.34 0.52
N LEU A 149 -1.89 -7.97 -0.37
CA LEU A 149 -1.44 -6.59 -0.52
C LEU A 149 -2.50 -5.70 -1.20
N LEU A 150 -3.25 -6.22 -2.17
CA LEU A 150 -4.33 -5.49 -2.85
C LEU A 150 -5.41 -4.99 -1.88
N ASN A 151 -5.57 -5.64 -0.74
CA ASN A 151 -6.60 -5.31 0.25
C ASN A 151 -6.10 -4.43 1.40
N LEU A 152 -4.82 -4.04 1.43
CA LEU A 152 -4.26 -3.21 2.52
C LEU A 152 -5.03 -1.90 2.72
N TRP A 153 -5.46 -1.24 1.64
CA TRP A 153 -6.25 0.00 1.71
C TRP A 153 -7.52 -0.12 2.55
N THR A 154 -8.08 -1.33 2.67
CA THR A 154 -9.29 -1.56 3.48
C THR A 154 -9.04 -1.31 4.97
N HIS A 155 -7.83 -1.56 5.48
CA HIS A 155 -7.48 -1.30 6.88
C HIS A 155 -7.46 0.21 7.16
N MET A 156 -6.91 1.01 6.23
CA MET A 156 -6.95 2.47 6.29
C MET A 156 -8.39 2.97 6.25
N TRP A 157 -9.21 2.47 5.31
CA TRP A 157 -10.60 2.85 5.16
C TRP A 157 -11.44 2.57 6.42
N ARG A 158 -11.29 1.37 7.01
CA ARG A 158 -11.98 0.99 8.26
C ARG A 158 -11.59 1.90 9.41
N ARG A 159 -10.30 2.24 9.55
CA ARG A 159 -9.81 3.15 10.60
C ARG A 159 -10.36 4.57 10.42
N ARG A 160 -10.36 5.12 9.21
CA ARG A 160 -10.88 6.48 8.93
C ARG A 160 -12.39 6.60 9.18
N ARG A 161 -13.18 5.58 8.83
CA ARG A 161 -14.64 5.60 9.04
C ARG A 161 -15.07 5.50 10.50
N MET A 162 -14.30 4.78 11.33
CA MET A 162 -14.56 4.75 12.77
C MET A 162 -14.39 6.13 13.44
N VAL A 163 -13.47 6.97 12.94
CA VAL A 163 -13.27 8.32 13.47
C VAL A 163 -14.38 9.27 13.04
N CYS A 164 -14.90 9.13 11.81
CA CYS A 164 -16.04 9.93 11.34
C CYS A 164 -17.33 9.67 12.12
N LEU A 165 -17.59 8.42 12.54
CA LEU A 165 -18.81 8.09 13.27
C LEU A 165 -18.85 8.72 14.67
N LEU A 166 -17.69 9.03 15.25
CA LEU A 166 -17.57 9.59 16.59
C LEU A 166 -17.76 11.12 16.64
N LEU A 167 -17.76 11.81 15.49
CA LEU A 167 -17.91 13.27 15.39
C LEU A 167 -19.36 13.71 15.11
N ILE A 168 -20.33 12.78 15.12
CA ILE A 168 -21.76 13.04 14.88
C ILE A 168 -22.56 13.01 16.20
N PHE A 169 -21.89 12.93 17.35
CA PHE A 169 -22.48 13.04 18.69
C PHE A 169 -21.72 14.07 19.51
#